data_AF-F2HHZ5-F1
#
_entry.id   AF-F2HHZ5-F1
#
_cell.length_a   1.000
_cell.length_b   1.000
_cell.length_c   1.000
_cell.angle_alpha   90.00
_cell.angle_beta   90.00
_cell.angle_gamma   90.00
#
_symmetry.space_group_name_H-M   'P 1'
#
loop_
_entity.id
_entity.type
_entity.pdbx_description
1 polymer ?
#
loop_
_entity_poly.entity_id
_entity_poly.type
_entity_poly.pdbx_seq_one_letter_code
_entity_poly.pdbx_strand_id
1 'polypeptide(L)'
;MIRKITSLVKKANLCHLENIRYNLNLNLEICDKSKKKIFSNQNFVFKLKNKILTFKQQKTIESKTNLIYAIKNSTESIHVSDVIKNYFNIKLDLLSLVKYTEKERILILIKKKNFQNLLIFPHGRNYIFASTEDLINWHKI
;
A
#
# COMPACT_ATOMS: atom_id res chain seq x y z
N MET A 1 -0.96 -6.22 24.04
CA MET A 1 -1.27 -4.78 24.00
C MET A 1 -1.53 -4.29 22.56
N ILE A 2 -0.53 -4.22 21.68
CA ILE A 2 -0.70 -3.76 20.28
C ILE A 2 -1.80 -4.53 19.55
N ARG A 3 -1.79 -5.87 19.58
CA ARG A 3 -2.84 -6.70 18.94
C ARG A 3 -4.28 -6.33 19.33
N LYS A 4 -4.51 -5.96 20.61
CA LYS A 4 -5.84 -5.54 21.10
C LYS A 4 -6.22 -4.17 20.54
N ILE A 5 -5.28 -3.22 20.53
CA ILE A 5 -5.46 -1.90 19.90
C ILE A 5 -5.72 -2.06 18.39
N THR A 6 -4.97 -2.93 17.72
CA THR A 6 -5.16 -3.24 16.30
C THR A 6 -6.54 -3.79 16.01
N SER A 7 -7.01 -4.76 16.78
CA SER A 7 -8.37 -5.29 16.63
C SER A 7 -9.44 -4.21 16.81
N LEU A 8 -9.29 -3.39 17.86
CA LEU A 8 -10.25 -2.35 18.22
C LEU A 8 -10.33 -1.25 17.14
N VAL A 9 -9.18 -0.78 16.67
CA VAL A 9 -9.10 0.26 15.64
C VAL A 9 -9.45 -0.28 14.26
N LYS A 10 -9.13 -1.55 13.95
CA LYS A 10 -9.52 -2.21 12.70
C LYS A 10 -11.05 -2.40 12.62
N LYS A 11 -11.70 -2.74 13.72
CA LYS A 11 -13.17 -2.87 13.78
C LYS A 11 -13.87 -1.52 13.61
N ALA A 12 -13.31 -0.46 14.18
CA ALA A 12 -13.91 0.87 14.15
C ALA A 12 -13.51 1.71 12.92
N ASN A 13 -12.48 1.32 12.16
CA ASN A 13 -11.72 2.11 11.16
C ASN A 13 -11.08 3.41 11.71
N LEU A 14 -11.71 4.03 12.70
CA LEU A 14 -11.33 5.26 13.38
C LEU A 14 -11.59 5.08 14.88
N CYS A 15 -10.61 5.39 15.72
CA CYS A 15 -10.75 5.25 17.17
C CYS A 15 -10.17 6.46 17.90
N HIS A 16 -10.97 7.08 18.78
CA HIS A 16 -10.50 8.13 19.68
C HIS A 16 -9.61 7.56 20.79
N LEU A 17 -8.61 8.33 21.22
CA LEU A 17 -7.74 7.93 22.33
C LEU A 17 -8.52 7.63 23.62
N GLU A 18 -9.62 8.33 23.87
CA GLU A 18 -10.50 8.06 25.02
C GLU A 18 -11.12 6.66 24.95
N ASN A 19 -11.52 6.21 23.76
CA ASN A 19 -12.03 4.85 23.57
C ASN A 19 -10.95 3.80 23.83
N ILE A 20 -9.70 4.08 23.49
CA ILE A 20 -8.57 3.21 23.82
C ILE A 20 -8.35 3.19 25.34
N ARG A 21 -8.42 4.36 25.99
CA ARG A 21 -8.28 4.48 27.44
C ARG A 21 -9.38 3.70 28.17
N TYR A 22 -10.63 3.85 27.75
CA TYR A 22 -11.78 3.19 28.37
C TYR A 22 -11.78 1.67 28.14
N ASN A 23 -11.58 1.23 26.88
CA ASN A 23 -11.70 -0.20 26.55
C ASN A 23 -10.46 -1.02 26.91
N LEU A 24 -9.27 -0.41 26.96
CA LEU A 24 -8.01 -1.12 27.16
C LEU A 24 -7.25 -0.69 28.42
N ASN A 25 -7.84 0.19 29.23
CA ASN A 25 -7.26 0.80 30.43
C ASN A 25 -5.84 1.35 30.17
N LEU A 26 -5.68 2.03 29.03
CA LEU A 26 -4.37 2.39 28.50
C LEU A 26 -4.34 3.86 28.10
N ASN A 27 -3.59 4.66 28.85
CA ASN A 27 -3.43 6.08 28.57
C ASN A 27 -2.22 6.33 27.66
N LEU A 28 -2.48 6.53 26.36
CA LEU A 28 -1.45 6.81 25.35
C LEU A 28 -0.88 8.23 25.42
N GLU A 29 -1.48 9.11 26.22
CA GLU A 29 -0.94 10.46 26.46
C GLU A 29 0.19 10.43 27.51
N ILE A 30 0.11 9.50 28.47
CA ILE A 30 1.06 9.38 29.57
C ILE A 30 2.07 8.24 29.32
N CYS A 31 1.65 7.15 28.66
CA CYS A 31 2.50 5.97 28.49
C CYS A 31 3.41 6.05 27.26
N ASP A 32 4.59 6.65 27.42
CA ASP A 32 5.58 6.84 26.34
C ASP A 32 6.00 5.56 25.64
N LYS A 33 6.12 4.44 26.36
CA LYS A 33 6.52 3.15 25.78
C LYS A 33 5.45 2.58 24.84
N SER A 34 4.18 2.71 25.21
CA SER A 34 3.04 2.24 24.39
C SER A 34 2.78 3.18 23.22
N LYS A 35 2.95 4.49 23.45
CA LYS A 35 2.93 5.54 22.45
C LYS A 35 3.98 5.24 21.37
N LYS A 36 5.27 5.19 21.72
CA LYS A 36 6.37 4.90 20.77
C LYS A 36 6.09 3.64 19.94
N LYS A 37 5.60 2.57 20.55
CA LYS A 37 5.27 1.30 19.85
C LYS A 37 4.10 1.39 18.86
N ILE A 38 3.13 2.25 19.10
CA ILE A 38 2.00 2.46 18.17
C ILE A 38 2.40 3.41 17.06
N PHE A 39 3.12 4.49 17.40
CA PHE A 39 3.63 5.45 16.44
C PHE A 39 4.69 4.84 15.50
N SER A 40 5.46 3.86 15.98
CA SER A 40 6.40 3.11 15.15
C SER A 40 5.74 2.01 14.30
N ASN A 41 4.45 1.75 14.48
CA ASN A 41 3.76 0.68 13.77
C ASN A 41 3.16 1.22 12.46
N GLN A 42 3.67 0.70 11.34
CA GLN A 42 3.29 1.10 9.98
C GLN A 42 1.80 0.93 9.66
N ASN A 43 1.07 0.14 10.46
CA ASN A 43 -0.35 -0.13 10.28
C ASN A 43 -1.27 0.93 10.89
N PHE A 44 -0.74 1.96 11.56
CA PHE A 44 -1.54 3.02 12.17
C PHE A 44 -1.14 4.40 11.65
N VAL A 45 -2.12 5.28 11.52
CA VAL A 45 -1.92 6.71 11.32
C VAL A 45 -2.47 7.43 12.54
N PHE A 46 -1.62 8.18 13.22
CA PHE A 46 -2.03 9.00 14.36
C PHE A 46 -2.25 10.45 13.93
N LYS A 47 -3.47 10.95 14.10
CA LYS A 47 -3.80 12.35 13.84
C LYS A 47 -3.79 13.13 15.16
N LEU A 48 -2.65 13.76 15.43
CA LEU A 48 -2.36 14.53 16.65
C LEU A 48 -3.43 15.58 16.99
N LYS A 49 -3.89 16.35 15.99
CA LYS A 49 -4.88 17.43 16.20
C LYS A 49 -6.20 16.96 16.80
N ASN A 50 -6.61 15.73 16.52
CA ASN A 50 -7.94 15.24 16.92
C ASN A 50 -7.86 14.12 17.97
N LYS A 51 -6.64 13.75 18.43
CA LYS A 51 -6.43 12.59 19.31
C LYS A 51 -7.08 11.31 18.77
N ILE A 52 -6.99 11.12 17.46
CA ILE A 52 -7.57 9.97 16.75
C ILE A 52 -6.44 9.05 16.28
N LEU A 53 -6.59 7.77 16.60
CA LEU A 53 -5.84 6.69 15.99
C LEU A 53 -6.69 6.07 14.88
N THR A 54 -6.24 6.19 13.64
CA THR A 54 -6.83 5.48 12.51
C THR A 54 -5.97 4.28 12.16
N PHE A 55 -6.60 3.17 11.80
CA PHE A 55 -5.86 2.11 11.12
C PHE A 55 -5.43 2.69 9.78
N LYS A 56 -4.16 2.57 9.43
CA LYS A 56 -3.73 2.80 8.05
C LYS A 56 -4.43 1.71 7.26
N GLN A 57 -5.60 2.01 6.70
CA GLN A 57 -6.10 1.22 5.60
C GLN A 57 -4.96 1.25 4.59
N GLN A 58 -4.25 0.12 4.44
CA GLN A 58 -3.61 -0.15 3.18
C GLN A 58 -4.73 0.10 2.18
N LYS A 59 -4.59 1.13 1.33
CA LYS A 59 -5.55 1.37 0.26
C LYS A 59 -5.56 0.07 -0.51
N THR A 60 -6.54 -0.78 -0.24
CA THR A 60 -6.61 -2.10 -0.82
C THR A 60 -6.95 -1.85 -2.27
N ILE A 61 -5.96 -2.06 -3.13
CA ILE A 61 -6.19 -2.01 -4.56
C ILE A 61 -6.97 -3.29 -4.84
N GLU A 62 -8.27 -3.14 -5.06
CA GLU A 62 -9.24 -4.22 -5.31
C GLU A 62 -9.88 -4.09 -6.70
N SER A 63 -9.62 -2.99 -7.39
CA SER A 63 -10.24 -2.64 -8.68
C SER A 63 -9.29 -1.86 -9.57
N LYS A 64 -9.62 -1.80 -10.87
CA LYS A 64 -8.83 -1.08 -11.89
C LYS A 64 -8.75 0.40 -11.58
N THR A 65 -9.85 1.01 -11.14
CA THR A 65 -9.91 2.42 -10.77
C THR A 65 -9.00 2.70 -9.58
N ASN A 66 -9.02 1.84 -8.56
CA ASN A 66 -8.15 1.96 -7.39
C ASN A 66 -6.68 1.79 -7.77
N LEU A 67 -6.37 0.88 -8.70
CA LEU A 67 -5.02 0.68 -9.23
C LEU A 67 -4.53 1.93 -9.96
N ILE A 68 -5.32 2.49 -10.88
CA ILE A 68 -4.97 3.71 -11.61
C ILE A 68 -4.77 4.87 -10.65
N TYR A 69 -5.67 5.03 -9.68
CA TYR A 69 -5.56 6.08 -8.67
C TYR A 69 -4.32 5.89 -7.78
N ALA A 70 -4.00 4.66 -7.38
CA ALA A 70 -2.81 4.36 -6.61
C ALA A 70 -1.54 4.67 -7.41
N ILE A 71 -1.47 4.26 -8.68
CA ILE A 71 -0.32 4.55 -9.54
C ILE A 71 -0.14 6.06 -9.71
N LYS A 72 -1.21 6.80 -10.06
CA LYS A 72 -1.14 8.25 -10.30
C LYS A 72 -0.70 9.07 -9.09
N ASN A 73 -1.04 8.62 -7.89
CA ASN A 73 -0.70 9.33 -6.64
C ASN A 73 0.51 8.74 -5.93
N SER A 74 1.16 7.73 -6.49
CA SER A 74 2.36 7.16 -5.90
C SER A 74 3.55 8.08 -6.18
N THR A 75 4.40 8.26 -5.17
CA THR A 75 5.73 8.86 -5.34
C THR A 75 6.82 7.80 -5.53
N GLU A 76 6.47 6.53 -5.33
CA GLU A 76 7.36 5.37 -5.36
C GLU A 76 6.84 4.28 -6.31
N SER A 77 7.64 3.24 -6.53
CA SER A 77 7.20 2.07 -7.29
C SER A 77 6.16 1.26 -6.53
N ILE A 78 5.13 0.80 -7.24
CA ILE A 78 4.16 -0.15 -6.72
C ILE A 78 4.60 -1.56 -7.11
N HIS A 79 4.79 -2.43 -6.12
CA HIS A 79 5.06 -3.85 -6.32
C HIS A 79 3.78 -4.60 -6.65
N VAL A 80 3.76 -5.27 -7.80
CA VAL A 80 2.59 -6.05 -8.23
C VAL A 80 2.26 -7.20 -7.25
N SER A 81 3.28 -7.78 -6.61
CA SER A 81 3.11 -8.79 -5.55
C SER A 81 2.23 -8.34 -4.38
N ASP A 82 2.25 -7.05 -4.04
CA ASP A 82 1.45 -6.51 -2.94
C ASP A 82 0.00 -6.28 -3.35
N VAL A 83 -0.23 -6.09 -4.65
CA VAL A 83 -1.56 -5.85 -5.22
C VAL A 83 -2.28 -7.15 -5.53
N ILE A 84 -1.58 -8.17 -6.05
CA ILE A 84 -2.16 -9.48 -6.41
C ILE A 84 -2.92 -10.11 -5.24
N LYS A 85 -2.45 -9.92 -4.00
CA LYS A 85 -3.07 -10.47 -2.78
C LYS A 85 -4.55 -10.06 -2.65
N ASN A 86 -4.91 -8.88 -3.14
CA ASN A 86 -6.24 -8.30 -2.98
C ASN A 86 -6.95 -8.03 -4.32
N TYR A 87 -6.29 -8.26 -5.46
CA TYR A 87 -6.85 -7.99 -6.79
C TYR A 87 -6.55 -9.10 -7.80
N PHE A 88 -7.48 -10.05 -7.88
CA PHE A 88 -7.34 -11.24 -8.73
C PHE A 88 -7.20 -10.91 -10.23
N ASN A 89 -7.94 -9.89 -10.71
CA ASN A 89 -7.97 -9.51 -12.12
C ASN A 89 -6.83 -8.58 -12.56
N ILE A 90 -5.88 -8.26 -11.65
CA ILE A 90 -4.81 -7.30 -11.92
C ILE A 90 -4.05 -7.58 -13.22
N LYS A 91 -3.80 -8.86 -13.54
CA LYS A 91 -3.06 -9.22 -14.76
C LYS A 91 -3.80 -8.78 -16.03
N LEU A 92 -5.10 -9.02 -16.11
CA LEU A 92 -5.92 -8.62 -17.25
C LEU A 92 -6.03 -7.09 -17.34
N ASP A 93 -6.19 -6.43 -16.20
CA ASP A 93 -6.33 -4.99 -16.15
C ASP A 93 -5.02 -4.25 -16.45
N LEU A 94 -3.88 -4.78 -16.01
CA LEU A 94 -2.56 -4.31 -16.42
C LEU A 94 -2.34 -4.50 -17.92
N LEU A 95 -2.69 -5.66 -18.49
CA LEU A 95 -2.64 -5.86 -19.95
C LEU A 95 -3.49 -4.83 -20.70
N SER A 96 -4.67 -4.48 -20.15
CA SER A 96 -5.55 -3.46 -20.74
C SER A 96 -4.96 -2.05 -20.68
N LEU A 97 -4.20 -1.72 -19.63
CA LEU A 97 -3.53 -0.42 -19.48
C LEU A 97 -2.37 -0.25 -20.47
N VAL A 98 -1.73 -1.36 -20.85
CA VAL A 98 -0.54 -1.36 -21.71
C VAL A 98 -0.88 -1.26 -23.19
N LYS A 99 -2.09 -1.72 -23.58
CA LYS A 99 -2.61 -1.61 -24.95
C LYS A 99 -2.68 -0.17 -25.49
N TYR A 100 -2.49 0.86 -24.67
CA TYR A 100 -2.65 2.27 -25.05
C TYR A 100 -1.34 3.04 -25.29
N THR A 101 -0.17 2.39 -25.20
CA THR A 101 1.13 3.10 -25.26
C THR A 101 2.06 2.68 -26.41
N GLU A 102 1.64 1.76 -27.29
CA GLU A 102 2.40 1.24 -28.45
C GLU A 102 3.82 0.68 -28.12
N LYS A 103 4.16 0.50 -26.84
CA LYS A 103 5.46 -0.05 -26.42
C LYS A 103 5.36 -1.55 -26.13
N GLU A 104 5.57 -2.36 -27.17
CA GLU A 104 5.57 -3.84 -27.16
C GLU A 104 6.40 -4.45 -26.01
N ARG A 105 7.45 -3.77 -25.54
CA ARG A 105 8.29 -4.21 -24.41
C ARG A 105 7.53 -4.41 -23.09
N ILE A 106 6.50 -3.61 -22.82
CA ILE A 106 5.73 -3.70 -21.56
C ILE A 106 4.79 -4.92 -21.59
N LEU A 107 4.27 -5.27 -22.78
CA LEU A 107 3.45 -6.46 -23.02
C LEU A 107 4.23 -7.75 -22.76
N ILE A 108 5.52 -7.78 -23.12
CA ILE A 108 6.42 -8.93 -22.89
C ILE A 108 6.64 -9.17 -21.39
N LEU A 109 6.84 -8.09 -20.62
CA LEU A 109 7.07 -8.17 -19.17
C LEU A 109 5.85 -8.70 -18.40
N ILE A 110 4.63 -8.30 -18.77
CA ILE A 110 3.39 -8.79 -18.13
C ILE A 110 3.01 -10.20 -18.60
N LYS A 111 3.39 -10.59 -19.83
CA LYS A 111 3.19 -11.95 -20.35
C LYS A 111 4.15 -12.98 -19.75
N LYS A 112 5.29 -12.57 -19.18
CA LYS A 112 6.20 -13.49 -18.47
C LYS A 112 5.47 -14.17 -17.30
N LYS A 113 5.84 -15.43 -17.01
CA LYS A 113 5.27 -16.21 -15.89
C LYS A 113 5.44 -15.49 -14.54
N ASN A 114 6.50 -14.70 -14.37
CA ASN A 114 6.86 -14.02 -13.13
C ASN A 114 6.36 -12.56 -13.05
N PHE A 115 5.16 -12.27 -13.55
CA PHE A 115 4.58 -10.92 -13.50
C PHE A 115 4.43 -10.36 -12.06
N GLN A 116 4.51 -11.23 -11.05
CA GLN A 116 4.46 -10.87 -9.63
C GLN A 116 5.63 -9.97 -9.20
N ASN A 117 6.78 -10.10 -9.87
CA ASN A 117 7.99 -9.34 -9.58
C ASN A 117 8.07 -8.00 -10.34
N LEU A 118 6.94 -7.58 -10.94
CA LEU A 118 6.86 -6.32 -11.65
C LEU A 118 6.69 -5.15 -10.69
N LEU A 119 7.34 -4.07 -11.06
CA LEU A 119 7.28 -2.76 -10.44
C LEU A 119 6.58 -1.81 -11.41
N ILE A 120 5.65 -1.02 -10.88
CA ILE A 120 4.94 0.01 -11.64
C ILE A 120 5.40 1.37 -11.13
N PHE A 121 6.02 2.15 -12.01
CA PHE A 121 6.47 3.50 -11.72
C PHE A 121 5.55 4.51 -12.39
N PRO A 122 5.03 5.52 -11.66
CA PRO A 122 4.39 6.66 -12.28
C PRO A 122 5.42 7.49 -13.05
N HIS A 123 5.10 7.87 -14.29
CA HIS A 123 5.97 8.71 -15.13
C HIS A 123 5.14 9.70 -15.96
N GLY A 124 4.93 10.89 -15.41
CA GLY A 124 4.11 11.92 -16.03
C GLY A 124 2.66 11.43 -16.24
N ARG A 125 2.19 11.42 -17.49
CA ARG A 125 0.86 10.88 -17.86
C ARG A 125 0.86 9.37 -18.11
N ASN A 126 2.03 8.74 -18.10
CA ASN A 126 2.23 7.34 -18.44
C ASN A 126 2.73 6.54 -17.22
N TYR A 127 2.93 5.24 -17.44
CA TYR A 127 3.44 4.31 -16.43
C TYR A 127 4.60 3.52 -17.03
N ILE A 128 5.65 3.34 -16.24
CA ILE A 128 6.80 2.49 -16.60
C ILE A 128 6.66 1.19 -15.83
N PHE A 129 6.87 0.08 -16.53
CA PHE A 129 6.92 -1.25 -15.94
C PHE A 129 8.34 -1.77 -16.06
N ALA A 130 8.88 -2.26 -14.95
CA ALA A 130 10.18 -2.92 -14.91
C ALA A 130 10.08 -4.16 -14.03
N SER A 131 10.80 -5.22 -14.36
CA SER A 131 11.03 -6.28 -13.38
C SER A 131 12.17 -5.88 -12.44
N THR A 132 12.18 -6.43 -11.23
CA THR A 132 13.32 -6.30 -10.31
C THR A 132 14.64 -6.74 -10.95
N GLU A 133 14.61 -7.77 -11.79
CA GLU A 133 15.77 -8.30 -12.51
C GLU A 133 16.30 -7.29 -13.55
N ASP A 134 15.40 -6.62 -14.29
CA ASP A 134 15.80 -5.58 -15.25
C ASP A 134 16.51 -4.41 -14.56
N LEU A 135 16.01 -3.99 -13.39
CA LEU A 135 16.65 -2.92 -12.60
C LEU A 135 18.03 -3.34 -12.09
N ILE A 136 18.16 -4.57 -11.58
CA ILE A 136 19.45 -5.10 -11.12
C ILE A 136 20.46 -5.14 -12.27
N ASN A 137 20.03 -5.61 -13.44
CA ASN A 137 20.91 -5.67 -14.61
C ASN A 137 21.29 -4.28 -15.12
N TRP A 138 20.40 -3.29 -15.02
CA TRP A 138 20.71 -1.91 -15.40
C TRP A 138 21.77 -1.30 -14.49
N HIS A 139 21.70 -1.53 -13.18
CA HIS A 139 22.71 -1.02 -12.23
C HIS A 139 24.07 -1.76 -12.26
N LYS A 140 24.19 -2.83 -13.03
CA LYS A 140 25.45 -3.56 -13.24
C LYS A 140 26.24 -3.07 -14.46
N ILE A 141 25.65 -2.20 -15.27
CA ILE A 141 26.27 -1.56 -16.45
C ILE A 141 26.85 -0.21 -16.01
#